data_AF-A0A1G3Y162-F1
#
_entry.id   AF-A0A1G3Y162-F1
#
_cell.length_a   1.000
_cell.length_b   1.000
_cell.length_c   1.000
_cell.angle_alpha   90.00
_cell.angle_beta   90.00
_cell.angle_gamma   90.00
#
_symmetry.space_group_name_H-M   'P 1'
#
loop_
_entity.id
_entity.type
_entity.pdbx_description
1 polymer ?
#
loop_
_entity_poly.entity_id
_entity_poly.type
_entity_poly.pdbx_seq_one_letter_code
_entity_poly.pdbx_strand_id
1 'polypeptide(L)'
;MVRFKKYIEKDIRLEHVKNIDQLKTFGITPQYVPDTPDEFEEFEFTTDFGEQTVSIGVAILSGKIKRVMLVFLDPEDPDNVKALSKSQLEDFLKQKGEKLIQFFEYIIQ
;
A
#
# COMPACT_ATOMS: atom_id res chain seq x y z
N MET A 1 -11.42 -5.06 6.19
CA MET A 1 -10.22 -4.81 7.02
C MET A 1 -9.61 -6.05 7.67
N VAL A 2 -10.38 -7.03 8.15
CA VAL A 2 -9.85 -8.24 8.83
C VAL A 2 -8.78 -8.97 8.00
N ARG A 3 -8.94 -9.03 6.66
CA ARG A 3 -8.02 -9.72 5.76
C ARG A 3 -6.58 -9.18 5.74
N PHE A 4 -6.36 -7.91 6.07
CA PHE A 4 -5.02 -7.31 6.06
C PHE A 4 -4.35 -7.31 7.44
N LYS A 5 -5.09 -7.63 8.52
CA LYS A 5 -4.53 -7.68 9.87
C LYS A 5 -3.38 -8.68 9.99
N LYS A 6 -3.38 -9.75 9.19
CA LYS A 6 -2.32 -10.78 9.19
C LYS A 6 -0.94 -10.27 8.78
N TYR A 7 -0.88 -9.12 8.11
CA TYR A 7 0.36 -8.49 7.64
C TYR A 7 0.96 -7.52 8.65
N ILE A 8 0.17 -7.09 9.65
CA ILE A 8 0.68 -6.24 10.72
C ILE A 8 1.69 -7.04 11.56
N GLU A 9 2.74 -6.36 12.03
CA GLU A 9 3.92 -6.90 12.72
C GLU A 9 4.81 -7.84 11.89
N LYS A 10 4.56 -7.96 10.58
CA LYS A 10 5.43 -8.70 9.68
C LYS A 10 6.60 -7.83 9.22
N ASP A 11 7.76 -8.47 9.13
CA ASP A 11 8.96 -7.85 8.57
C ASP A 11 8.79 -7.67 7.06
N ILE A 12 9.27 -6.54 6.56
CA ILE A 12 9.25 -6.22 5.14
C ILE A 12 10.58 -6.63 4.50
N ARG A 13 10.51 -7.12 3.25
CA ARG A 13 11.66 -7.43 2.42
C ARG A 13 11.91 -6.31 1.43
N LEU A 14 12.90 -5.47 1.71
CA LEU A 14 13.23 -4.31 0.86
C LEU A 14 13.52 -4.69 -0.59
N GLU A 15 14.16 -5.85 -0.82
CA GLU A 15 14.41 -6.41 -2.15
C GLU A 15 13.12 -6.59 -2.96
N HIS A 16 12.03 -7.01 -2.30
CA HIS A 16 10.72 -7.19 -2.93
C HIS A 16 10.00 -5.85 -3.11
N VAL A 17 10.09 -4.97 -2.13
CA VAL A 17 9.49 -3.63 -2.21
C VAL A 17 10.13 -2.79 -3.34
N LYS A 18 11.42 -2.98 -3.60
CA LYS A 18 12.14 -2.31 -4.69
C LYS A 18 11.97 -3.01 -6.05
N ASN A 19 11.31 -4.16 -6.12
CA ASN A 19 11.09 -4.89 -7.38
C ASN A 19 9.91 -4.32 -8.17
N ILE A 20 10.15 -3.21 -8.88
CA ILE A 20 9.14 -2.47 -9.65
C ILE A 20 8.39 -3.36 -10.64
N ASP A 21 9.08 -4.28 -11.32
CA ASP A 21 8.45 -5.14 -12.33
C ASP A 21 7.44 -6.09 -11.69
N GLN A 22 7.77 -6.68 -10.54
CA GLN A 22 6.84 -7.51 -9.80
C GLN A 22 5.66 -6.70 -9.26
N LEU A 23 5.90 -5.50 -8.72
CA LEU A 23 4.85 -4.62 -8.20
C LEU A 23 3.82 -4.24 -9.28
N LYS A 24 4.28 -3.96 -10.51
CA LYS A 24 3.40 -3.68 -11.65
C LYS A 24 2.44 -4.83 -11.97
N THR A 25 2.83 -6.09 -11.76
CA THR A 25 1.92 -7.25 -11.96
C THR A 25 0.75 -7.28 -10.97
N PHE A 26 0.86 -6.56 -9.86
CA PHE A 26 -0.21 -6.34 -8.89
C PHE A 26 -1.00 -5.05 -9.15
N GLY A 27 -0.63 -4.26 -10.17
CA GLY A 27 -1.21 -2.95 -10.42
C GLY A 27 -0.80 -1.91 -9.37
N ILE A 28 0.40 -2.05 -8.81
CA ILE A 28 0.94 -1.17 -7.76
C ILE A 28 2.18 -0.49 -8.29
N THR A 29 2.27 0.81 -8.06
CA THR A 29 3.41 1.66 -8.45
C THR A 29 4.03 2.27 -7.19
N PRO A 30 5.34 2.08 -6.94
CA PRO A 30 6.00 2.75 -5.82
C PRO A 30 6.12 4.25 -6.09
N GLN A 31 5.87 5.07 -5.06
CA GLN A 31 6.06 6.52 -5.08
C GLN A 31 7.26 6.91 -4.20
N TYR A 32 7.31 6.37 -2.99
CA TYR A 32 8.40 6.59 -2.06
C TYR A 32 8.74 5.30 -1.31
N VAL A 33 10.01 4.90 -1.39
CA VAL A 33 10.54 3.66 -0.79
C VAL A 33 11.89 4.00 -0.16
N PRO A 34 11.95 4.16 1.18
CA PRO A 34 13.18 4.42 1.91
C PRO A 34 14.25 3.35 1.70
N ASP A 35 15.52 3.75 1.76
CA ASP A 35 16.63 2.83 1.57
C ASP A 35 16.87 1.90 2.76
N THR A 36 16.65 2.39 3.99
CA THR A 36 16.71 1.60 5.23
C THR A 36 15.51 1.90 6.14
N PRO A 37 14.80 0.88 6.67
CA PRO A 37 13.66 1.05 7.57
C PRO A 37 14.10 1.05 9.05
N ASP A 38 15.07 1.89 9.40
CA ASP A 38 15.79 1.79 10.69
C ASP A 38 15.02 2.41 11.88
N GLU A 39 14.27 3.48 11.66
CA GLU A 39 13.46 4.12 12.69
C GLU A 39 11.96 3.92 12.41
N PHE A 40 11.32 4.98 11.93
CA PHE A 40 9.95 5.02 11.46
C PHE A 40 9.99 5.54 10.04
N GLU A 41 9.42 4.77 9.13
CA GLU A 41 9.43 5.08 7.71
C GLU A 41 8.05 4.80 7.14
N GLU A 42 7.61 5.62 6.20
CA GLU A 42 6.38 5.38 5.44
C GLU A 42 6.75 5.01 4.02
N PHE A 43 6.30 3.84 3.59
CA PHE A 43 6.43 3.40 2.21
C PHE A 43 5.15 3.76 1.49
N GLU A 44 5.27 4.46 0.37
CA GLU A 44 4.14 4.97 -0.38
C GLU A 44 4.04 4.28 -1.73
N PHE A 45 2.84 3.79 -2.03
CA PHE A 45 2.52 3.20 -3.31
C PHE A 45 1.19 3.74 -3.82
N THR A 46 0.94 3.60 -5.12
CA THR A 46 -0.33 3.95 -5.74
C THR A 46 -0.91 2.79 -6.52
N THR A 47 -2.23 2.73 -6.58
CA THR A 47 -2.98 1.82 -7.44
C THR A 47 -4.19 2.53 -8.03
N ASP A 48 -4.63 2.08 -9.20
CA ASP A 48 -5.79 2.63 -9.88
C ASP A 48 -7.10 2.11 -9.28
N PHE A 49 -8.12 2.97 -9.20
CA PHE A 49 -9.49 2.61 -8.89
C PHE A 49 -10.46 3.45 -9.74
N GLY A 50 -10.85 2.93 -10.90
CA GLY A 50 -11.61 3.69 -11.88
C GLY A 50 -10.80 4.88 -12.39
N GLU A 51 -11.37 6.08 -12.32
CA GLU A 51 -10.69 7.34 -12.68
C GLU A 51 -9.89 7.94 -11.52
N GLN A 52 -9.88 7.29 -10.36
CA GLN A 52 -9.22 7.79 -9.15
C GLN A 52 -7.93 7.02 -8.87
N THR A 53 -6.96 7.70 -8.26
CA THR A 53 -5.75 7.07 -7.74
C THR A 53 -5.90 6.85 -6.24
N VAL A 54 -5.65 5.62 -5.79
CA VAL A 54 -5.58 5.26 -4.37
C VAL A 54 -4.12 5.21 -3.97
N SER A 55 -3.74 6.02 -2.98
CA SER A 55 -2.47 5.86 -2.26
C SER A 55 -2.59 4.77 -1.20
N ILE A 56 -1.54 3.98 -1.11
CA ILE A 56 -1.32 2.90 -0.15
C ILE A 56 -0.10 3.32 0.69
N GLY A 57 -0.34 3.84 1.88
CA GLY A 57 0.70 4.15 2.85
C GLY A 57 0.96 2.95 3.75
N VAL A 58 2.20 2.50 3.84
CA VAL A 58 2.63 1.40 4.72
C VAL A 58 3.65 1.95 5.70
N ALA A 59 3.19 2.22 6.93
CA ALA A 59 4.06 2.68 8.00
C ALA A 59 4.83 1.49 8.60
N ILE A 60 6.16 1.63 8.62
CA ILE A 60 7.13 0.68 9.11
C ILE A 60 7.80 1.24 10.36
N LEU A 61 7.97 0.41 11.38
CA LEU A 61 8.78 0.72 12.56
C LEU A 61 9.67 -0.47 12.86
N SER A 62 10.98 -0.25 12.89
CA SER A 62 12.00 -1.29 13.09
C SER A 62 11.80 -2.47 12.12
N GLY A 63 11.69 -2.17 10.82
CA GLY A 63 11.47 -3.16 9.75
C GLY A 63 10.08 -3.83 9.70
N LYS A 64 9.18 -3.55 10.65
CA LYS A 64 7.86 -4.19 10.74
C LYS A 64 6.71 -3.29 10.32
N ILE A 65 5.73 -3.86 9.64
CA ILE A 65 4.47 -3.18 9.27
C ILE A 65 3.67 -2.85 10.54
N LYS A 66 3.43 -1.56 10.80
CA LYS A 66 2.59 -1.09 11.91
C LYS A 66 1.21 -0.67 11.48
N ARG A 67 1.09 -0.07 10.30
CA ARG A 67 -0.17 0.45 9.78
C ARG A 67 -0.19 0.41 8.26
N VAL A 68 -1.37 0.16 7.71
CA VAL A 68 -1.67 0.33 6.29
C VAL A 68 -2.79 1.35 6.17
N MET A 69 -2.59 2.38 5.36
CA MET A 69 -3.57 3.41 5.03
C MET A 69 -3.93 3.32 3.55
N LEU A 70 -5.22 3.49 3.26
CA LEU A 70 -5.75 3.57 1.90
C LEU A 70 -6.52 4.88 1.80
N VAL A 71 -6.09 5.75 0.91
CA VAL A 71 -6.67 7.08 0.72
C VAL A 71 -6.74 7.41 -0.77
N PHE A 72 -7.72 8.20 -1.18
CA PHE A 72 -7.70 8.82 -2.50
C PHE A 72 -6.70 9.97 -2.51
N LEU A 73 -5.92 10.06 -3.59
CA LEU A 73 -5.15 11.24 -3.91
C LEU A 73 -6.03 12.22 -4.69
N ASP A 74 -6.01 13.48 -4.28
CA ASP A 74 -6.57 14.56 -5.09
C ASP A 74 -5.60 14.85 -6.26
N PRO A 75 -6.04 14.74 -7.53
CA PRO A 75 -5.18 15.00 -8.67
C PRO A 75 -4.67 16.45 -8.75
N GLU A 76 -5.41 17.40 -8.17
CA GLU A 76 -5.06 18.82 -8.18
C GLU A 76 -4.16 19.20 -7.00
N ASP A 77 -4.20 18.43 -5.90
CA ASP A 77 -3.38 18.62 -4.70
C ASP A 77 -3.02 17.26 -4.05
N PRO A 78 -1.93 16.60 -4.47
CA PRO A 78 -1.55 15.27 -3.96
C PRO A 78 -1.34 15.19 -2.45
N ASP A 79 -1.07 16.31 -1.77
CA ASP A 79 -0.92 16.37 -0.31
C ASP A 79 -2.28 16.34 0.40
N ASN A 80 -3.36 16.68 -0.32
CA ASN A 80 -4.72 16.59 0.17
C ASN A 80 -5.29 15.18 -0.05
N VAL A 81 -5.12 14.34 0.97
CA VAL A 81 -5.62 12.96 0.94
C VAL A 81 -7.05 12.86 1.45
N LYS A 82 -7.89 12.08 0.74
CA LYS A 82 -9.28 11.86 1.12
C LYS A 82 -9.52 10.40 1.53
N ALA A 83 -10.09 10.19 2.70
CA ALA A 83 -10.51 8.86 3.12
C ALA A 83 -11.59 8.29 2.20
N LEU A 84 -11.51 6.98 1.91
CA LEU A 84 -12.57 6.27 1.22
C LEU A 84 -13.79 6.19 2.14
N SER A 85 -14.98 6.51 1.63
CA SER A 85 -16.21 6.15 2.33
C SER A 85 -16.33 4.62 2.45
N LYS A 86 -17.20 4.15 3.33
CA LYS A 86 -17.38 2.70 3.55
C LYS A 86 -17.74 1.95 2.26
N SER A 87 -18.67 2.47 1.46
CA SER A 87 -19.07 1.84 0.20
C SER A 87 -17.96 1.85 -0.84
N GLN A 88 -17.21 2.95 -0.95
CA GLN A 88 -16.04 3.04 -1.83
C GLN A 88 -14.95 2.06 -1.42
N LEU A 89 -14.68 1.94 -0.12
CA LEU A 89 -13.73 0.96 0.38
C LEU A 89 -14.20 -0.46 0.07
N GLU A 90 -15.47 -0.79 0.32
CA GLU A 90 -16.01 -2.13 0.03
C GLU A 90 -15.89 -2.49 -1.46
N ASP A 91 -16.20 -1.54 -2.35
CA ASP A 91 -16.08 -1.75 -3.80
C ASP A 91 -14.62 -1.86 -4.25
N PHE A 92 -13.73 -0.97 -3.78
CA PHE A 92 -12.30 -1.06 -4.01
C PHE A 92 -11.74 -2.42 -3.56
N LEU A 93 -12.13 -2.87 -2.37
CA LEU A 93 -11.69 -4.14 -1.82
C LEU A 93 -12.26 -5.35 -2.56
N LYS A 94 -13.41 -5.22 -3.22
CA LYS A 94 -13.99 -6.26 -4.10
C LYS A 94 -13.22 -6.36 -5.41
N GLN A 95 -12.81 -5.23 -6.00
CA GLN A 95 -12.14 -5.19 -7.31
C GLN A 95 -10.63 -5.47 -7.22
N LYS A 96 -9.94 -4.86 -6.26
CA LYS A 96 -8.46 -4.89 -6.16
C LYS A 96 -7.95 -5.78 -5.03
N GLY A 97 -8.85 -6.38 -4.26
CA GLY A 97 -8.50 -7.01 -3.00
C GLY A 97 -7.55 -8.19 -3.09
N GLU A 98 -7.71 -9.03 -4.09
CA GLU A 98 -6.83 -10.18 -4.31
C GLU A 98 -5.42 -9.73 -4.71
N LYS A 99 -5.32 -8.72 -5.57
CA LYS A 99 -4.02 -8.13 -5.95
C LYS A 99 -3.31 -7.47 -4.77
N LEU A 100 -4.04 -6.79 -3.89
CA LEU A 100 -3.48 -6.25 -2.65
C LEU A 100 -2.99 -7.36 -1.72
N ILE A 101 -3.71 -8.48 -1.62
CA ILE A 101 -3.27 -9.65 -0.84
C ILE A 101 -1.96 -10.21 -1.40
N GLN A 102 -1.88 -10.40 -2.72
CA GLN A 102 -0.68 -10.89 -3.39
C GLN A 102 0.51 -9.95 -3.18
N PHE A 103 0.28 -8.64 -3.28
CA PHE A 103 1.29 -7.63 -2.96
C PHE A 103 1.78 -7.73 -1.52
N PHE A 104 0.88 -7.73 -0.54
CA PHE A 104 1.26 -7.80 0.86
C PHE A 104 1.94 -9.13 1.21
N GLU A 105 1.56 -10.24 0.57
CA GLU A 105 2.27 -11.52 0.72
C GLU A 105 3.66 -11.47 0.12
N TYR A 106 3.82 -10.87 -1.05
CA TYR A 106 5.10 -10.73 -1.72
C TYR A 106 6.11 -9.91 -0.90
N ILE A 107 5.71 -8.73 -0.40
CA ILE A 107 6.65 -7.83 0.28
C ILE A 107 7.07 -8.30 1.68
N ILE A 108 6.44 -9.34 2.25
CA ILE A 108 6.82 -9.89 3.55
C ILE A 108 7.45 -11.29 3.47
N GLN A 109 7.31 -11.96 2.32
CA GLN A 109 7.88 -13.28 2.08
C GLN A 109 9.37 -13.18 1.94
#